data_AF-A0A1F6HW99-F1
#
_entry.id   AF-A0A1F6HW99-F1
#
_cell.length_a   1.000
_cell.length_b   1.000
_cell.length_c   1.000
_cell.angle_alpha   90.00
_cell.angle_beta   90.00
_cell.angle_gamma   90.00
#
_symmetry.space_group_name_H-M   'P 1'
#
loop_
_entity.id
_entity.type
_entity.pdbx_description
1 polymer ?
#
loop_
_entity_poly.entity_id
_entity_poly.type
_entity_poly.pdbx_seq_one_letter_code
_entity_poly.pdbx_strand_id
1 'polypeptide(L)'
;MNMTMTPEEKVKQETLWVLEHLQEENIVTEEDTIIRFNLVNAIGANVPSHERQKQIIRMLHREKAIKISKETKRGFELRVLKHKFNEIYHFYHEQQGETTATVITQDDSRPLLKVEGTWGYLKFGKYGTKIKIGKANPRASRAFKLLQSLSEPWEVNKTIDAVFEAIRSPKDQDDSRLLDWNTAKTRKVEIIQTAIKELQRDNKLKGKIRFVFNNDKTIVKAVRLV
;
A
#
# COMPACT_ATOMS: atom_id res chain seq x y z
N MET A 1 -15.97 20.09 29.84
CA MET A 1 -17.26 19.68 29.28
C MET A 1 -17.13 18.22 28.86
N ASN A 2 -17.77 17.31 29.59
CA ASN A 2 -17.77 15.88 29.26
C ASN A 2 -18.65 15.68 28.03
N MET A 3 -18.04 15.52 26.86
CA MET A 3 -18.78 15.06 25.68
C MET A 3 -19.18 13.61 25.95
N THR A 4 -20.42 13.40 26.39
CA THR A 4 -21.02 12.07 26.49
C THR A 4 -21.14 11.51 25.08
N MET A 5 -20.25 10.58 24.76
CA MET A 5 -20.27 9.77 23.56
C MET A 5 -21.65 9.13 23.39
N THR A 6 -22.25 9.27 22.21
CA THR A 6 -23.56 8.69 21.93
C THR A 6 -23.48 7.15 21.93
N PRO A 7 -24.59 6.44 22.18
CA PRO A 7 -24.60 4.98 22.14
C PRO A 7 -24.10 4.41 20.80
N GLU A 8 -24.40 5.09 19.69
CA GLU A 8 -23.94 4.70 18.35
C GLU A 8 -22.44 4.89 18.15
N GLU A 9 -21.89 6.02 18.60
CA GLU A 9 -20.45 6.28 18.57
C GLU A 9 -19.69 5.27 19.42
N LYS A 10 -20.23 4.92 20.60
CA LYS A 10 -19.68 3.88 21.46
C LYS A 10 -19.61 2.53 20.76
N VAL A 11 -20.69 2.13 20.08
CA VAL A 11 -20.71 0.89 19.28
C VAL A 11 -19.66 0.91 18.17
N LYS A 12 -19.51 2.04 17.48
CA LYS A 12 -18.50 2.20 16.41
C LYS A 12 -17.08 2.09 16.95
N GLN A 13 -16.78 2.77 18.05
CA GLN A 13 -15.46 2.72 18.69
C GLN A 13 -15.13 1.32 19.20
N GLU A 14 -16.08 0.64 19.84
CA GLU A 14 -15.87 -0.74 20.30
C GLU A 14 -15.63 -1.71 19.13
N THR A 15 -16.32 -1.50 18.00
CA THR A 15 -16.14 -2.31 16.78
C THR A 15 -14.77 -2.05 16.16
N LEU A 16 -14.35 -0.79 16.06
CA LEU A 16 -13.04 -0.40 15.56
C LEU A 16 -11.92 -1.01 16.42
N TRP A 17 -12.07 -1.00 17.74
CA TRP A 17 -11.09 -1.60 18.66
C TRP A 17 -10.84 -3.09 18.36
N VAL A 18 -11.90 -3.88 18.12
CA VAL A 18 -11.78 -5.31 17.79
C VAL A 18 -11.12 -5.51 16.41
N LEU A 19 -11.50 -4.66 15.45
CA LEU A 19 -10.93 -4.67 14.10
C LEU A 19 -9.42 -4.35 14.11
N GLU A 20 -8.98 -3.38 14.90
CA GLU A 20 -7.56 -3.05 15.07
C GLU A 20 -6.78 -4.21 15.71
N HIS A 21 -7.30 -4.81 16.78
CA HIS A 21 -6.67 -5.97 17.43
C HIS A 21 -6.54 -7.17 16.49
N LEU A 22 -7.57 -7.42 15.66
CA LEU A 22 -7.49 -8.46 14.64
C LEU A 22 -6.47 -8.12 13.55
N GLN A 23 -6.33 -6.85 13.19
CA GLN A 23 -5.38 -6.40 12.18
C GLN A 23 -3.92 -6.57 12.64
N GLU A 24 -3.60 -6.24 13.89
CA GLU A 24 -2.26 -6.41 14.46
C GLU A 24 -1.79 -7.86 14.43
N GLU A 25 -2.65 -8.80 14.85
CA GLU A 25 -2.37 -10.24 14.82
C GLU A 25 -2.29 -10.81 13.40
N ASN A 26 -3.10 -10.28 12.47
CA ASN A 26 -3.13 -10.72 11.07
C ASN A 26 -1.93 -10.23 10.24
N ILE A 27 -1.31 -9.09 10.59
CA ILE A 27 -0.11 -8.56 9.90
C ILE A 27 1.10 -9.52 10.02
N VAL A 28 1.13 -10.37 11.05
CA VAL A 28 2.24 -11.27 11.35
C VAL A 28 2.16 -12.59 10.57
N THR A 29 1.00 -12.93 10.00
CA THR A 29 0.73 -14.28 9.49
C THR A 29 0.50 -14.32 7.97
N GLU A 30 0.90 -15.40 7.30
CA GLU A 30 0.75 -15.57 5.84
C GLU A 30 -0.73 -15.63 5.40
N GLU A 31 -0.99 -15.54 4.09
CA GLU A 31 -2.36 -15.72 3.59
C GLU A 31 -2.84 -17.14 3.91
N ASP A 32 -3.95 -17.22 4.65
CA ASP A 32 -4.69 -18.45 5.01
C ASP A 32 -4.35 -19.12 6.36
N THR A 33 -3.45 -18.53 7.16
CA THR A 33 -3.17 -19.00 8.54
C THR A 33 -4.30 -18.70 9.54
N ILE A 34 -4.49 -19.61 10.48
CA ILE A 34 -5.41 -19.44 11.62
C ILE A 34 -4.74 -18.51 12.63
N ILE A 35 -5.40 -17.40 12.96
CA ILE A 35 -4.97 -16.48 14.02
C ILE A 35 -5.75 -16.73 15.30
N ARG A 36 -5.15 -16.37 16.44
CA ARG A 36 -5.78 -16.49 17.75
C ARG A 36 -6.12 -15.12 18.30
N PHE A 37 -7.41 -14.81 18.34
CA PHE A 37 -7.92 -13.63 19.02
C PHE A 37 -8.18 -13.96 20.49
N ASN A 38 -7.42 -13.37 21.42
CA ASN A 38 -7.65 -13.54 22.85
C ASN A 38 -8.56 -12.42 23.39
N LEU A 39 -9.50 -12.77 24.27
CA LEU A 39 -10.33 -11.79 24.96
C LEU A 39 -9.45 -10.97 25.90
N VAL A 40 -9.53 -9.64 25.78
CA VAL A 40 -8.75 -8.72 26.59
C VAL A 40 -9.61 -8.17 27.72
N ASN A 41 -9.10 -8.22 28.95
CA ASN A 41 -9.77 -7.62 30.10
C ASN A 41 -9.87 -6.10 29.92
N ALA A 42 -11.00 -5.51 30.30
CA ALA A 42 -11.22 -4.08 30.23
C ALA A 42 -10.41 -3.34 31.31
N ILE A 43 -9.14 -3.06 31.04
CA ILE A 43 -8.23 -2.33 31.96
C ILE A 43 -8.09 -0.85 31.57
N GLY A 44 -8.73 -0.40 30.47
CA GLY A 44 -8.67 0.99 30.00
C GLY A 44 -10.03 1.55 29.55
N ALA A 45 -10.12 2.88 29.44
CA ALA A 45 -11.36 3.63 29.22
C ALA A 45 -12.12 3.31 27.91
N ASN A 46 -11.51 2.57 26.98
CA ASN A 46 -12.06 2.30 25.65
C ASN A 46 -12.00 0.81 25.24
N VAL A 47 -11.79 -0.11 26.19
CA VAL A 47 -11.73 -1.56 25.90
C VAL A 47 -13.15 -2.14 26.01
N PRO A 48 -13.69 -2.78 24.95
CA PRO A 48 -15.01 -3.40 25.01
C PRO A 48 -15.04 -4.54 26.03
N SER A 49 -16.20 -4.79 26.65
CA SER A 49 -16.35 -5.95 27.53
C SER A 49 -16.14 -7.26 26.77
N HIS A 50 -15.81 -8.36 27.47
CA HIS A 50 -15.66 -9.68 26.82
C HIS A 50 -16.88 -10.09 26.01
N GLU A 51 -18.08 -9.83 26.54
CA GLU A 51 -19.32 -10.14 25.82
C GLU A 51 -19.44 -9.30 24.54
N ARG A 52 -19.04 -8.04 24.61
CA ARG A 52 -19.04 -7.15 23.45
C ARG A 52 -18.03 -7.56 22.40
N GLN A 53 -16.81 -7.91 22.80
CA GLN A 53 -15.79 -8.46 21.90
C GLN A 53 -16.31 -9.72 21.19
N LYS A 54 -16.93 -10.66 21.92
CA LYS A 54 -17.54 -11.86 21.32
C LYS A 54 -18.64 -11.52 20.32
N GLN A 55 -19.52 -10.57 20.64
CA GLN A 55 -20.59 -10.13 19.73
C GLN A 55 -20.02 -9.57 18.43
N ILE A 56 -19.00 -8.72 18.50
CA ILE A 56 -18.36 -8.12 17.33
C ILE A 56 -17.67 -9.20 16.49
N ILE A 57 -16.94 -10.14 17.11
CA ILE A 57 -16.36 -11.28 16.39
C ILE A 57 -17.45 -12.09 15.66
N ARG A 58 -18.58 -12.40 16.32
CA ARG A 58 -19.69 -13.11 15.69
C ARG A 58 -20.35 -12.31 14.56
N MET A 59 -20.43 -10.98 14.69
CA MET A 59 -20.91 -10.10 13.64
C MET A 59 -19.98 -10.16 12.42
N LEU A 60 -18.66 -9.99 12.61
CA LEU A 60 -17.67 -10.10 11.53
C LEU A 60 -17.70 -11.47 10.84
N HIS A 61 -18.02 -12.53 11.58
CA HIS A 61 -18.23 -13.86 11.01
C HIS A 61 -19.47 -13.93 10.10
N ARG A 62 -20.60 -13.37 10.53
CA ARG A 62 -21.83 -13.30 9.72
C ARG A 62 -21.63 -12.48 8.45
N GLU A 63 -20.88 -11.38 8.57
CA GLU A 63 -20.51 -10.50 7.46
C GLU A 63 -19.46 -11.11 6.51
N LYS A 64 -18.99 -12.33 6.79
CA LYS A 64 -17.93 -13.01 6.02
C LYS A 64 -16.62 -12.22 5.94
N ALA A 65 -16.34 -11.39 6.95
CA ALA A 65 -15.03 -10.75 7.13
C ALA A 65 -14.04 -11.68 7.83
N ILE A 66 -14.54 -12.63 8.63
CA ILE A 66 -13.73 -13.68 9.25
C ILE A 66 -14.44 -15.02 9.15
N LYS A 67 -13.69 -16.11 9.31
CA LYS A 67 -14.20 -17.47 9.49
C LYS A 67 -13.74 -17.99 10.84
N ILE A 68 -14.68 -18.30 11.74
CA ILE A 68 -14.33 -18.84 13.06
C ILE A 68 -14.05 -20.33 12.89
N SER A 69 -12.85 -20.75 13.25
CA SER A 69 -12.47 -22.17 13.28
C SER A 69 -12.84 -22.81 14.62
N LYS A 70 -12.63 -22.10 15.73
CA LYS A 70 -12.92 -22.61 17.08
C LYS A 70 -13.17 -21.47 18.06
N GLU A 71 -14.17 -21.63 18.93
CA GLU A 71 -14.37 -20.78 20.11
C GLU A 71 -13.78 -21.48 21.35
N THR A 72 -13.01 -20.75 22.14
CA THR A 72 -12.36 -21.22 23.37
C THR A 72 -12.75 -20.33 24.55
N LYS A 73 -12.52 -20.80 25.78
CA LYS A 73 -12.76 -19.98 26.99
C LYS A 73 -11.98 -18.66 27.00
N ARG A 74 -10.85 -18.59 26.29
CA ARG A 74 -9.95 -17.43 26.25
C ARG A 74 -10.12 -16.56 24.99
N GLY A 75 -10.99 -16.94 24.05
CA GLY A 75 -11.16 -16.23 22.78
C GLY A 75 -11.38 -17.17 21.60
N PHE A 76 -10.93 -16.79 20.41
CA PHE A 76 -11.27 -17.46 19.14
C PHE A 76 -10.03 -17.83 18.34
N GLU A 77 -10.08 -18.99 17.70
CA GLU A 77 -9.21 -19.32 16.57
C GLU A 77 -10.01 -19.06 15.30
N LEU A 78 -9.52 -18.18 14.45
CA LEU A 78 -10.26 -17.69 13.30
C LEU A 78 -9.32 -17.38 12.14
N ARG A 79 -9.89 -17.28 10.95
CA ARG A 79 -9.21 -16.85 9.73
C ARG A 79 -9.80 -15.52 9.28
N VAL A 80 -8.94 -14.59 8.86
CA VAL A 80 -9.38 -13.30 8.32
C VAL A 80 -9.58 -13.40 6.81
N LEU A 81 -10.76 -13.01 6.33
CA LEU A 81 -11.10 -12.96 4.91
C LEU A 81 -10.77 -11.56 4.38
N LYS A 82 -9.49 -11.36 4.01
CA LYS A 82 -8.87 -10.04 3.79
C LYS A 82 -9.71 -9.04 3.00
N HIS A 83 -10.32 -9.45 1.88
CA HIS A 83 -11.13 -8.54 1.06
C HIS A 83 -12.29 -7.94 1.87
N LYS A 84 -13.13 -8.79 2.47
CA LYS A 84 -14.32 -8.35 3.21
C LYS A 84 -13.97 -7.73 4.56
N PHE A 85 -12.88 -8.19 5.19
CA PHE A 85 -12.35 -7.57 6.40
C PHE A 85 -11.89 -6.13 6.16
N ASN A 86 -11.11 -5.88 5.11
CA ASN A 86 -10.64 -4.54 4.78
C ASN A 86 -11.80 -3.59 4.47
N GLU A 87 -12.81 -4.06 3.72
CA GLU A 87 -14.03 -3.29 3.43
C GLU A 87 -14.71 -2.79 4.72
N ILE A 88 -14.92 -3.68 5.69
CA ILE A 88 -15.53 -3.31 6.98
C ILE A 88 -14.58 -2.42 7.80
N TYR A 89 -13.28 -2.72 7.81
CA TYR A 89 -12.27 -1.91 8.50
C TYR A 89 -12.30 -0.46 8.01
N HIS A 90 -12.28 -0.24 6.69
CA HIS A 90 -12.32 1.10 6.10
C HIS A 90 -13.64 1.82 6.40
N PHE A 91 -14.79 1.13 6.30
CA PHE A 91 -16.09 1.70 6.63
C PHE A 91 -16.16 2.29 8.05
N TYR A 92 -15.66 1.56 9.06
CA TYR A 92 -15.64 2.04 10.44
C TYR A 92 -14.61 3.15 10.69
N HIS A 93 -13.54 3.19 9.89
CA HIS A 93 -12.49 4.20 10.00
C HIS A 93 -12.84 5.52 9.28
N GLU A 94 -13.63 5.48 8.21
CA GLU A 94 -14.14 6.65 7.48
C GLU A 94 -15.22 7.40 8.27
N GLN A 95 -16.01 6.70 9.08
CA GLN A 95 -17.06 7.32 9.90
C GLN A 95 -16.56 8.05 11.16
N GLN A 96 -15.25 8.08 11.42
CA GLN A 96 -14.65 8.80 12.55
C GLN A 96 -14.26 10.26 12.20
N GLY A 97 -14.49 10.75 10.97
CA GLY A 97 -14.04 12.08 10.55
C GLY A 97 -14.98 12.82 9.60
N GLU A 98 -15.86 13.67 10.14
CA GLU A 98 -16.34 14.85 9.41
C GLU A 98 -15.55 16.09 9.84
N THR A 99 -15.13 16.87 8.84
CA THR A 99 -14.49 18.21 8.87
C THR A 99 -12.96 18.27 8.78
N THR A 100 -12.43 18.15 7.56
CA THR A 100 -11.80 19.30 6.87
C THR A 100 -11.60 18.97 5.39
N ALA A 101 -11.88 19.97 4.56
CA ALA A 101 -11.94 19.90 3.11
C ALA A 101 -10.62 19.48 2.45
N THR A 102 -10.63 18.43 1.65
CA THR A 102 -10.54 18.48 0.18
C THR A 102 -10.61 17.07 -0.39
N VAL A 103 -11.46 16.90 -1.40
CA VAL A 103 -11.67 15.65 -2.13
C VAL A 103 -10.37 15.21 -2.78
N ILE A 104 -9.75 14.18 -2.20
CA ILE A 104 -8.86 13.27 -2.91
C ILE A 104 -9.28 11.87 -2.48
N THR A 105 -10.27 11.31 -3.17
CA THR A 105 -10.58 9.87 -3.13
C THR A 105 -9.37 9.11 -3.66
N GLN A 106 -8.52 8.67 -2.75
CA GLN A 106 -7.37 7.83 -3.05
C GLN A 106 -7.41 6.62 -2.15
N ASP A 107 -8.22 5.66 -2.58
CA ASP A 107 -7.98 4.22 -2.48
C ASP A 107 -6.64 3.91 -1.78
N ASP A 108 -6.75 3.49 -0.52
CA ASP A 108 -5.65 3.20 0.43
C ASP A 108 -4.77 2.01 -0.04
N SER A 109 -4.96 1.58 -1.28
CA SER A 109 -4.20 0.57 -2.00
C SER A 109 -3.20 1.16 -3.02
N ARG A 110 -3.02 2.49 -3.05
CA ARG A 110 -2.00 3.13 -3.88
C ARG A 110 -0.60 2.57 -3.58
N PRO A 111 0.23 2.36 -4.62
CA PRO A 111 1.58 1.88 -4.40
C PRO A 111 2.40 2.98 -3.70
N LEU A 112 2.90 2.67 -2.52
CA LEU A 112 3.76 3.52 -1.71
C LEU A 112 5.21 3.09 -1.89
N LEU A 113 6.07 4.06 -2.19
CA LEU A 113 7.51 3.85 -2.11
C LEU A 113 7.98 4.08 -0.67
N LYS A 114 8.78 3.15 -0.17
CA LYS A 114 9.44 3.26 1.14
C LYS A 114 10.93 3.07 1.00
N VAL A 115 11.69 3.82 1.78
CA VAL A 115 13.14 3.67 1.90
C VAL A 115 13.44 3.16 3.31
N GLU A 116 14.18 2.05 3.38
CA GLU A 116 14.63 1.46 4.64
C GLU A 116 16.12 1.14 4.54
N GLY A 117 16.92 1.84 5.34
CA GLY A 117 18.38 1.85 5.20
C GLY A 117 18.79 2.30 3.80
N THR A 118 19.58 1.47 3.10
CA THR A 118 20.09 1.76 1.74
C THR A 118 19.16 1.29 0.63
N TRP A 119 18.04 0.63 0.95
CA TRP A 119 17.18 -0.04 -0.02
C TRP A 119 15.81 0.62 -0.14
N GLY A 120 15.34 0.68 -1.39
CA GLY A 120 14.02 1.14 -1.76
C GLY A 120 13.08 -0.03 -2.01
N TYR A 121 11.86 0.11 -1.51
CA TYR A 121 10.80 -0.88 -1.56
C TYR A 121 9.53 -0.25 -2.13
N LEU A 122 8.77 -1.05 -2.86
CA LEU A 122 7.41 -0.72 -3.28
C LEU A 122 6.43 -1.56 -2.46
N LYS A 123 5.39 -0.93 -1.95
CA LYS A 123 4.36 -1.58 -1.15
C LYS A 123 2.98 -1.13 -1.63
N PHE A 124 2.04 -2.05 -1.79
CA PHE A 124 0.67 -1.71 -2.20
C PHE A 124 -0.19 -1.56 -0.95
N GLY A 125 -0.63 -0.33 -0.67
CA GLY A 125 -1.38 0.03 0.53
C GLY A 125 -0.64 -0.10 1.86
N LYS A 126 -1.30 0.25 2.96
CA LYS A 126 -0.68 0.30 4.30
C LYS A 126 -0.15 -1.05 4.79
N TYR A 127 -0.69 -2.17 4.30
CA TYR A 127 -0.35 -3.53 4.78
C TYR A 127 0.23 -4.48 3.72
N GLY A 128 0.41 -4.06 2.46
CA GLY A 128 1.01 -4.92 1.43
C GLY A 128 2.45 -5.39 1.72
N THR A 129 2.84 -6.49 1.08
CA THR A 129 4.21 -7.00 1.10
C THR A 129 5.16 -6.04 0.42
N LYS A 130 6.32 -5.79 1.04
CA LYS A 130 7.38 -4.97 0.46
C LYS A 130 8.06 -5.71 -0.68
N ILE A 131 8.08 -5.08 -1.85
CA ILE A 131 8.80 -5.56 -3.02
C ILE A 131 10.10 -4.80 -3.10
N LYS A 132 11.23 -5.50 -2.98
CA LYS A 132 12.55 -4.88 -3.05
C LYS A 132 12.81 -4.39 -4.49
N ILE A 133 12.99 -3.09 -4.64
CA ILE A 133 13.16 -2.47 -5.95
C ILE A 133 14.63 -2.35 -6.32
N GLY A 134 15.41 -1.69 -5.47
CA GLY A 134 16.79 -1.35 -5.75
C GLY A 134 17.38 -0.45 -4.66
N LYS A 135 18.64 -0.04 -4.81
CA LYS A 135 19.27 0.89 -3.87
C LYS A 135 18.55 2.24 -3.92
N ALA A 136 18.30 2.84 -2.76
CA ALA A 136 17.65 4.13 -2.62
C ALA A 136 18.64 5.22 -2.20
N ASN A 137 19.50 4.97 -1.22
CA ASN A 137 20.47 5.94 -0.73
C ASN A 137 21.83 5.30 -0.40
N PRO A 138 22.95 6.04 -0.51
CA PRO A 138 23.11 7.36 -1.16
C PRO A 138 23.27 7.26 -2.69
N ARG A 139 23.53 6.05 -3.21
CA ARG A 139 23.63 5.78 -4.66
C ARG A 139 22.36 5.08 -5.13
N ALA A 140 21.32 5.87 -5.34
CA ALA A 140 20.04 5.37 -5.85
C ALA A 140 20.23 4.68 -7.21
N SER A 141 19.73 3.45 -7.31
CA SER A 141 19.70 2.71 -8.57
C SER A 141 18.75 3.38 -9.56
N ARG A 142 19.05 3.26 -10.87
CA ARG A 142 18.23 3.85 -11.93
C ARG A 142 16.79 3.33 -11.91
N ALA A 143 16.61 2.03 -11.65
CA ALA A 143 15.28 1.42 -11.49
C ALA A 143 14.48 2.03 -10.33
N PHE A 144 15.12 2.32 -9.18
CA PHE A 144 14.45 2.98 -8.07
C PHE A 144 14.10 4.43 -8.37
N LYS A 145 15.06 5.21 -8.92
CA LYS A 145 14.82 6.60 -9.35
C LYS A 145 13.67 6.68 -10.37
N LEU A 146 13.61 5.73 -11.31
CA LEU A 146 12.55 5.66 -12.31
C LEU A 146 11.19 5.47 -11.65
N LEU A 147 11.09 4.50 -10.75
CA LEU A 147 9.84 4.23 -10.07
C LEU A 147 9.39 5.43 -9.23
N GLN A 148 10.31 6.06 -8.50
CA GLN A 148 10.06 7.30 -7.75
C GLN A 148 9.58 8.44 -8.64
N SER A 149 10.25 8.63 -9.78
CA SER A 149 9.85 9.63 -10.76
C SER A 149 8.45 9.38 -11.30
N LEU A 150 8.03 8.13 -11.51
CA LEU A 150 6.72 7.81 -12.09
C LEU A 150 5.60 7.59 -11.06
N SER A 151 5.92 7.57 -9.76
CA SER A 151 4.95 7.36 -8.67
C SER A 151 4.41 8.65 -8.06
N GLU A 152 5.06 9.79 -8.29
CA GLU A 152 4.72 11.08 -7.67
C GLU A 152 4.39 12.12 -8.75
N PRO A 153 3.12 12.27 -9.16
CA PRO A 153 1.98 11.38 -8.89
C PRO A 153 1.88 10.19 -9.86
N TRP A 154 1.25 9.10 -9.41
CA TRP A 154 0.93 7.93 -10.24
C TRP A 154 0.00 8.29 -11.41
N GLU A 155 0.10 7.52 -12.50
CA GLU A 155 -0.78 7.59 -13.68
C GLU A 155 -0.74 8.90 -14.47
N VAL A 156 0.12 9.83 -14.07
CA VAL A 156 0.35 11.08 -14.77
C VAL A 156 1.41 10.90 -15.86
N ASN A 157 1.11 11.46 -17.04
CA ASN A 157 2.04 11.49 -18.16
C ASN A 157 3.24 12.37 -17.81
N LYS A 158 4.45 11.83 -17.95
CA LYS A 158 5.70 12.57 -17.81
C LYS A 158 6.48 12.55 -19.12
N THR A 159 7.15 13.65 -19.45
CA THR A 159 7.99 13.72 -20.66
C THR A 159 9.22 12.84 -20.51
N ILE A 160 9.71 12.31 -21.62
CA ILE A 160 10.96 11.52 -21.63
C ILE A 160 12.13 12.31 -21.05
N ASP A 161 12.23 13.61 -21.36
CA ASP A 161 13.29 14.46 -20.83
C ASP A 161 13.23 14.58 -19.31
N ALA A 162 12.06 14.86 -18.74
CA ALA A 162 11.89 14.97 -17.30
C ALA A 162 12.19 13.65 -16.58
N VAL A 163 11.73 12.53 -17.14
CA VAL A 163 12.00 11.19 -16.58
C VAL A 163 13.48 10.84 -16.70
N PHE A 164 14.12 11.14 -17.85
CA PHE A 164 15.54 10.90 -18.05
C PHE A 164 16.39 11.68 -17.04
N GLU A 165 16.16 12.99 -16.88
CA GLU A 165 16.93 13.79 -15.93
C GLU A 165 16.76 13.28 -14.49
N ALA A 166 15.55 12.85 -14.11
CA ALA A 166 15.30 12.27 -12.79
C ALA A 166 16.10 10.97 -12.54
N ILE A 167 16.34 10.16 -13.57
CA ILE A 167 17.05 8.87 -13.46
C ILE A 167 18.50 8.92 -13.91
N ARG A 168 18.97 10.10 -14.33
CA ARG A 168 20.31 10.32 -14.85
C ARG A 168 21.36 9.89 -13.83
N SER A 169 22.45 9.36 -14.36
CA SER A 169 23.63 8.94 -13.61
C SER A 169 24.87 9.65 -14.14
N PRO A 170 25.95 9.76 -13.34
CA PRO A 170 27.16 10.47 -13.75
C PRO A 170 27.73 9.98 -15.09
N LYS A 171 27.74 8.66 -15.34
CA LYS A 171 28.23 8.07 -16.59
C LYS A 171 27.48 8.50 -17.86
N ASP A 172 26.29 9.09 -17.72
CA ASP A 172 25.52 9.58 -18.87
C ASP A 172 26.01 10.96 -19.34
N GLN A 173 26.96 11.59 -18.63
CA GLN A 173 27.63 12.81 -19.08
C GLN A 173 28.55 12.57 -20.29
N ASP A 174 29.14 11.38 -20.35
CA ASP A 174 30.11 11.01 -21.39
C ASP A 174 29.46 10.25 -22.57
N ASP A 175 28.14 10.07 -22.56
CA ASP A 175 27.43 9.37 -23.64
C ASP A 175 27.21 10.31 -24.82
N SER A 176 28.04 10.17 -25.86
CA SER A 176 27.99 11.02 -27.07
C SER A 176 26.62 11.03 -27.76
N ARG A 177 25.85 9.95 -27.65
CA ARG A 177 24.48 9.88 -28.22
C ARG A 177 23.47 10.71 -27.45
N LEU A 178 23.77 11.10 -26.21
CA LEU A 178 22.94 12.05 -25.45
C LEU A 178 23.26 13.52 -25.79
N LEU A 179 24.40 13.78 -26.43
CA LEU A 179 24.84 15.11 -26.85
C LEU A 179 24.41 15.47 -28.27
N ASP A 180 24.15 14.46 -29.10
CA ASP A 180 23.74 14.64 -30.50
C ASP A 180 22.22 14.88 -30.61
N TRP A 181 21.84 15.95 -31.31
CA TRP A 181 20.44 16.38 -31.47
C TRP A 181 19.53 15.35 -32.16
N ASN A 182 20.07 14.51 -33.05
CA ASN A 182 19.34 13.47 -33.77
C ASN A 182 19.13 12.21 -32.94
N THR A 183 20.10 11.86 -32.08
CA THR A 183 20.09 10.57 -31.36
C THR A 183 19.72 10.67 -29.90
N ALA A 184 19.75 11.87 -29.31
CA ALA A 184 19.47 12.10 -27.89
C ALA A 184 18.11 11.57 -27.46
N LYS A 185 17.04 11.86 -28.23
CA LYS A 185 15.69 11.38 -27.90
C LYS A 185 15.65 9.86 -27.82
N THR A 186 16.15 9.17 -28.85
CA THR A 186 16.19 7.70 -28.91
C THR A 186 17.00 7.14 -27.75
N ARG A 187 18.14 7.75 -27.45
CA ARG A 187 19.02 7.30 -26.37
C ARG A 187 18.38 7.44 -24.99
N LYS A 188 17.68 8.54 -24.71
CA LYS A 188 16.91 8.73 -23.46
C LYS A 188 15.85 7.64 -23.30
N VAL A 189 15.11 7.32 -24.38
CA VAL A 189 14.12 6.25 -24.38
C VAL A 189 14.74 4.89 -24.08
N GLU A 190 15.88 4.54 -24.71
CA GLU A 190 16.60 3.29 -24.44
C GLU A 190 16.98 3.15 -22.97
N ILE A 191 17.48 4.23 -22.36
CA ILE A 191 17.91 4.25 -20.96
C ILE A 191 16.71 4.01 -20.02
N ILE A 192 15.58 4.68 -20.29
CA ILE A 192 14.34 4.48 -19.54
C ILE A 192 13.84 3.04 -19.70
N GLN A 193 13.79 2.52 -20.92
CA GLN A 193 13.36 1.14 -21.18
C GLN A 193 14.26 0.10 -20.50
N THR A 194 15.57 0.34 -20.46
CA THR A 194 16.51 -0.50 -19.73
C THR A 194 16.21 -0.49 -18.23
N ALA A 195 15.97 0.69 -17.66
CA ALA A 195 15.57 0.82 -16.25
C ALA A 195 14.22 0.12 -15.96
N ILE A 196 13.25 0.18 -16.88
CA ILE A 196 11.99 -0.58 -16.78
C ILE A 196 12.25 -2.08 -16.75
N LYS A 197 13.12 -2.60 -17.64
CA LYS A 197 13.48 -4.03 -17.66
C LYS A 197 14.14 -4.48 -16.35
N GLU A 198 15.04 -3.69 -15.80
CA GLU A 198 15.65 -3.96 -14.49
C GLU A 198 14.60 -3.93 -13.36
N LEU A 199 13.65 -3.01 -13.46
CA LEU A 199 12.57 -2.86 -12.50
C LEU A 199 11.54 -4.01 -12.59
N GLN A 200 11.39 -4.65 -13.73
CA GLN A 200 10.49 -5.79 -13.97
C GLN A 200 11.20 -7.15 -13.92
N ARG A 201 12.53 -7.18 -13.70
CA ARG A 201 13.31 -8.42 -13.55
C ARG A 201 12.71 -9.30 -12.43
N ASP A 202 12.81 -10.61 -12.60
CA ASP A 202 12.30 -11.62 -11.68
C ASP A 202 10.77 -11.56 -11.47
N ASN A 203 10.04 -10.96 -12.41
CA ASN A 203 8.59 -10.80 -12.38
C ASN A 203 8.05 -10.04 -11.14
N LYS A 204 8.90 -9.29 -10.42
CA LYS A 204 8.53 -8.68 -9.14
C LYS A 204 7.37 -7.67 -9.21
N LEU A 205 7.12 -7.08 -10.39
CA LEU A 205 6.00 -6.16 -10.64
C LEU A 205 4.94 -6.71 -11.61
N LYS A 206 5.06 -7.98 -12.02
CA LYS A 206 4.16 -8.59 -13.00
C LYS A 206 2.73 -8.57 -12.45
N GLY A 207 1.79 -8.10 -13.25
CA GLY A 207 0.38 -7.98 -12.87
C GLY A 207 0.09 -6.87 -11.85
N LYS A 208 1.07 -6.02 -11.50
CA LYS A 208 0.88 -4.93 -10.52
C LYS A 208 1.05 -3.55 -11.12
N ILE A 209 2.08 -3.36 -11.94
CA ILE A 209 2.39 -2.08 -12.59
C ILE A 209 2.76 -2.32 -14.05
N ARG A 210 2.23 -1.47 -14.94
CA ARG A 210 2.60 -1.38 -16.34
C ARG A 210 3.14 0.00 -16.66
N PHE A 211 4.20 0.06 -17.47
CA PHE A 211 4.72 1.32 -18.01
C PHE A 211 4.16 1.51 -19.42
N VAL A 212 3.53 2.65 -19.65
CA VAL A 212 2.84 2.97 -20.90
C VAL A 212 3.49 4.18 -21.52
N PHE A 213 3.97 4.01 -22.75
CA PHE A 213 4.44 5.10 -23.60
C PHE A 213 3.31 5.52 -24.54
N ASN A 214 3.30 6.77 -24.98
CA ASN A 214 2.53 7.15 -26.16
C ASN A 214 3.19 6.64 -27.45
N ASN A 215 2.48 6.73 -28.57
CA ASN A 215 2.92 6.24 -29.88
C ASN A 215 4.31 6.77 -30.27
N ASP A 216 4.55 8.07 -30.05
CA ASP A 216 5.80 8.74 -30.45
C ASP A 216 6.92 8.64 -29.40
N LYS A 217 6.67 7.89 -28.31
CA LYS A 217 7.54 7.72 -27.15
C LYS A 217 8.11 9.06 -26.64
N THR A 218 7.27 10.08 -26.58
CA THR A 218 7.60 11.40 -26.01
C THR A 218 7.13 11.54 -24.56
N ILE A 219 6.18 10.71 -24.15
CA ILE A 219 5.68 10.64 -22.78
C ILE A 219 5.65 9.18 -22.29
N VAL A 220 5.79 9.02 -20.98
CA VAL A 220 5.66 7.75 -20.28
C VAL A 220 4.91 7.97 -18.97
N LYS A 221 4.11 6.98 -18.57
CA LYS A 221 3.49 6.90 -17.26
C LYS A 221 3.58 5.49 -16.68
N ALA A 222 3.50 5.40 -15.36
CA ALA A 222 3.27 4.12 -14.67
C ALA A 222 1.78 4.00 -14.33
N VAL A 223 1.20 2.88 -14.71
CA VAL A 223 -0.22 2.54 -14.52
C VAL A 223 -0.32 1.33 -13.63
N ARG A 224 -1.21 1.38 -12.64
CA ARG A 224 -1.48 0.22 -11.80
C ARG A 224 -2.35 -0.79 -12.56
N LEU A 225 -2.07 -2.06 -12.35
CA LEU A 225 -2.92 -3.15 -12.82
C LEU A 225 -3.73 -3.64 -11.60
N VAL A 226 -5.05 -3.76 -11.78
CA VAL A 226 -5.99 -4.29 -10.78
C VAL A 226 -6.06 -5.80 -10.91
#